data_AF-A0A536SXV9-F1
#
_entry.id   AF-A0A536SXV9-F1
#
_cell.length_a   1.000
_cell.length_b   1.000
_cell.length_c   1.000
_cell.angle_alpha   90.00
_cell.angle_beta   90.00
_cell.angle_gamma   90.00
#
_symmetry.space_group_name_H-M   'P 1'
#
loop_
_entity.id
_entity.type
_entity.pdbx_description
1 polymer ?
#
loop_
_entity_poly.entity_id
_entity_poly.type
_entity_poly.pdbx_seq_one_letter_code
_entity_poly.pdbx_strand_id
1 'polypeptide(L)'
;MCSTSAACSTSSANKFREVNFADQLTGRIYLKIASGKQVWVDREALENAVRQRDTHAGLKAVAGEAFDLSTPAAPGPHFLSELAGAERIQTLGRWGTPA
;
A
#
# COMPACT_ATOMS: atom_id res chain seq x y z
N MET A 1 40.52 12.25 10.14
CA MET A 1 40.77 10.91 10.69
C MET A 1 39.57 10.52 11.54
N CYS A 2 38.83 9.47 11.11
CA CYS A 2 37.71 8.70 11.71
C CYS A 2 36.61 9.39 12.56
N SER A 3 35.32 9.04 12.53
CA SER A 3 34.44 8.22 11.67
C SER A 3 33.04 8.18 12.32
N THR A 4 32.02 7.83 11.52
CA THR A 4 30.78 7.11 11.91
C THR A 4 29.46 7.90 11.98
N SER A 5 28.67 7.70 10.90
CA SER A 5 27.21 7.46 10.83
C SER A 5 26.27 8.57 11.33
N ALA A 6 25.71 9.40 10.43
CA ALA A 6 24.48 9.12 9.67
C ALA A 6 23.25 8.83 10.55
N ALA A 7 22.42 9.85 10.78
CA ALA A 7 21.00 9.87 10.39
C ALA A 7 20.31 11.12 10.98
N CYS A 8 20.14 12.15 10.15
CA CYS A 8 19.11 13.16 10.35
C CYS A 8 17.76 12.41 10.40
N SER A 9 17.10 12.40 11.56
CA SER A 9 15.83 11.67 11.75
C SER A 9 14.69 12.42 11.07
N THR A 10 14.38 12.07 9.83
CA THR A 10 13.15 12.52 9.18
C THR A 10 11.96 11.73 9.71
N SER A 11 11.31 12.28 10.75
CA SER A 11 10.14 11.77 11.49
C SER A 11 8.84 11.62 10.65
N SER A 12 8.90 11.45 9.32
CA SER A 12 7.71 11.54 8.47
C SER A 12 6.96 10.21 8.28
N ALA A 13 7.61 9.07 8.52
CA ALA A 13 7.03 7.75 8.25
C ALA A 13 6.20 7.18 9.42
N ASN A 14 6.34 7.70 10.64
CA ASN A 14 5.73 7.12 11.84
C ASN A 14 4.27 7.56 12.11
N LYS A 15 3.64 8.29 11.18
CA LYS A 15 2.26 8.79 11.33
C LYS A 15 1.21 7.97 10.59
N PHE A 16 1.61 7.14 9.62
CA PHE A 16 0.67 6.28 8.90
C PHE A 16 0.54 4.94 9.63
N ARG A 17 -0.47 4.85 10.48
CA ARG A 17 -0.75 3.62 11.25
C ARG A 17 -1.13 2.46 10.32
N GLU A 18 -1.92 2.77 9.29
CA GLU A 18 -2.32 1.85 8.24
C GLU A 18 -2.34 2.56 6.89
N VAL A 19 -1.80 1.89 5.86
CA VAL A 19 -1.82 2.34 4.47
C VAL A 19 -2.40 1.23 3.63
N ASN A 20 -3.44 1.55 2.86
CA ASN A 20 -4.05 0.63 1.90
C ASN A 20 -3.74 1.13 0.50
N PHE A 21 -3.21 0.24 -0.34
CA PHE A 21 -3.06 0.48 -1.76
C PHE A 21 -4.23 -0.15 -2.49
N ALA A 22 -4.90 0.64 -3.32
CA ALA A 22 -6.09 0.20 -4.04
C ALA A 22 -6.00 0.55 -5.52
N ASP A 23 -6.65 -0.26 -6.33
CA ASP A 23 -6.90 0.06 -7.72
C ASP A 23 -7.78 1.32 -7.81
N GLN A 24 -7.38 2.27 -8.65
CA GLN A 24 -8.01 3.59 -8.72
C GLN A 24 -9.42 3.56 -9.33
N LEU A 25 -9.68 2.60 -10.22
CA LEU A 25 -10.94 2.49 -10.97
C LEU A 25 -12.01 1.74 -10.17
N THR A 26 -11.62 0.61 -9.60
CA THR A 26 -12.53 -0.33 -8.92
C THR A 26 -12.56 -0.14 -7.41
N GLY A 27 -11.46 0.37 -6.87
CA GLY A 27 -11.31 0.51 -5.45
C GLY A 27 -10.96 -0.73 -4.65
N ARG A 28 -10.66 -1.82 -5.35
CA ARG A 28 -10.19 -3.06 -4.75
C ARG A 28 -8.79 -2.83 -4.17
N ILE A 29 -8.64 -3.15 -2.89
CA ILE A 29 -7.39 -3.02 -2.15
C ILE A 29 -6.52 -4.23 -2.49
N TYR A 30 -5.31 -3.97 -3.01
CA TYR A 30 -4.38 -5.04 -3.38
C TYR A 30 -3.25 -5.25 -2.37
N LEU A 31 -2.98 -4.26 -1.52
CA LEU A 31 -1.97 -4.36 -0.47
C LEU A 31 -2.39 -3.57 0.76
N LYS A 32 -2.29 -4.20 1.94
CA LYS A 32 -2.40 -3.53 3.23
C LYS A 32 -1.06 -3.51 3.95
N ILE A 33 -0.65 -2.33 4.39
CA ILE A 33 0.51 -2.12 5.24
C ILE A 33 0.04 -1.54 6.58
N ALA A 34 0.53 -2.09 7.69
CA ALA A 34 0.32 -1.53 9.02
C ALA A 34 1.66 -1.37 9.72
N SER A 35 1.89 -0.21 10.33
CA SER A 35 3.16 0.12 11.01
C SER A 35 4.41 -0.17 10.15
N GLY A 36 4.32 0.10 8.85
CA GLY A 36 5.42 -0.11 7.89
C GLY A 36 5.63 -1.57 7.45
N LYS A 37 4.78 -2.51 7.88
CA LYS A 37 4.85 -3.92 7.48
C LYS A 37 3.63 -4.36 6.67
N GLN A 38 3.87 -5.17 5.65
CA GLN A 38 2.83 -5.80 4.85
C GLN A 38 2.03 -6.75 5.74
N VAL A 39 0.73 -6.46 5.89
CA VAL A 39 -0.18 -7.30 6.68
C VAL A 39 -0.70 -8.43 5.80
N TRP A 40 -1.10 -8.09 4.58
CA TRP A 40 -1.56 -9.04 3.57
C TRP A 40 -1.52 -8.43 2.16
N VAL A 41 -1.58 -9.31 1.16
CA VAL A 41 -1.63 -8.98 -0.27
C VAL A 41 -2.76 -9.75 -0.95
N ASP A 42 -3.58 -9.06 -1.74
CA ASP A 42 -4.47 -9.70 -2.71
C ASP A 42 -3.69 -9.88 -4.02
N ARG A 43 -3.28 -11.12 -4.30
CA ARG A 43 -2.37 -11.43 -5.40
C ARG A 43 -2.96 -11.15 -6.77
N GLU A 44 -4.23 -11.47 -6.97
CA GLU A 44 -4.92 -11.24 -8.23
C GLU A 44 -5.01 -9.74 -8.52
N ALA A 45 -5.40 -8.96 -7.51
CA ALA A 45 -5.48 -7.51 -7.64
C ALA A 45 -4.09 -6.87 -7.81
N LEU A 46 -3.08 -7.38 -7.10
CA LEU A 46 -1.69 -6.93 -7.21
C LEU A 46 -1.14 -7.17 -8.62
N GLU A 47 -1.33 -8.38 -9.16
CA GLU A 47 -0.88 -8.75 -10.52
C GLU A 47 -1.46 -7.83 -11.58
N ASN A 48 -2.74 -7.43 -11.43
CA ASN A 48 -3.37 -6.47 -12.33
C ASN A 48 -2.81 -5.06 -12.15
N ALA A 49 -2.61 -4.59 -10.92
CA ALA A 49 -2.07 -3.26 -10.64
C ALA A 49 -0.64 -3.09 -11.20
N VAL A 50 0.21 -4.11 -11.10
CA VAL A 50 1.62 -4.05 -11.53
C VAL A 50 1.81 -4.23 -13.04
N ARG A 51 0.73 -4.45 -13.81
CA ARG A 51 0.77 -4.34 -15.27
C ARG A 51 1.12 -2.92 -15.71
N GLN A 52 0.77 -1.91 -14.90
CA GLN A 52 1.21 -0.54 -15.10
C GLN A 52 2.65 -0.38 -14.58
N ARG A 53 3.57 0.05 -15.47
CA ARG A 53 5.00 0.12 -15.14
C ARG A 53 5.30 1.08 -13.99
N ASP A 54 4.64 2.23 -13.96
CA ASP A 54 4.86 3.24 -12.92
C ASP A 54 4.38 2.71 -11.55
N THR A 55 3.22 2.06 -11.51
CA THR A 55 2.69 1.39 -10.32
C THR A 55 3.63 0.30 -9.83
N HIS A 56 4.15 -0.54 -10.73
CA HIS A 56 5.11 -1.57 -10.38
C HIS A 56 6.41 -0.98 -9.82
N ALA A 57 6.98 0.05 -10.46
CA ALA A 57 8.20 0.70 -10.00
C ALA A 57 8.02 1.36 -8.62
N GLY A 58 6.91 2.09 -8.44
CA GLY A 58 6.56 2.71 -7.16
C GLY A 58 6.40 1.67 -6.06
N LEU A 59 5.64 0.61 -6.32
CA LEU A 59 5.38 -0.43 -5.33
C LEU A 59 6.65 -1.21 -4.96
N LYS A 60 7.52 -1.49 -5.93
CA LYS A 60 8.82 -2.13 -5.67
C LYS A 60 9.72 -1.27 -4.80
N ALA A 61 9.65 0.05 -4.94
CA ALA A 61 10.43 0.99 -4.13
C ALA A 61 9.94 1.10 -2.68
N VAL A 62 8.61 1.06 -2.47
CA VAL A 62 8.03 1.29 -1.12
C VAL A 62 7.66 0.01 -0.36
N ALA A 63 7.38 -1.07 -1.08
CA ALA A 63 6.81 -2.29 -0.51
C ALA A 63 7.28 -3.55 -1.28
N GLY A 64 8.58 -3.66 -1.55
CA GLY A 64 9.16 -4.79 -2.29
C GLY A 64 8.82 -6.18 -1.73
N GLU A 65 8.64 -6.30 -0.42
CA GLU A 65 8.26 -7.58 0.23
C GLU A 65 6.84 -8.04 -0.16
N ALA A 66 5.97 -7.15 -0.64
CA ALA A 66 4.63 -7.52 -1.13
C ALA A 66 4.68 -8.48 -2.34
N PHE A 67 5.82 -8.54 -3.03
CA PHE A 67 6.05 -9.46 -4.14
C PHE A 67 6.49 -10.85 -3.66
N ASP A 68 6.98 -10.99 -2.42
CA ASP A 68 7.40 -12.27 -1.83
C ASP A 68 6.19 -13.14 -1.49
N LEU A 69 6.22 -14.41 -1.90
CA LEU A 69 5.18 -15.41 -1.63
C LEU A 69 4.99 -15.68 -0.13
N SER A 70 5.95 -15.28 0.69
CA SER A 70 5.90 -15.37 2.16
C SER A 70 4.96 -14.35 2.80
N THR A 71 4.56 -13.30 2.06
CA THR A 71 3.58 -12.32 2.56
C THR A 71 2.19 -12.96 2.66
N PRO A 72 1.48 -12.80 3.78
CA PRO A 72 0.15 -13.38 3.95
C PRO A 72 -0.81 -13.00 2.82
N ALA A 73 -1.61 -13.95 2.36
CA ALA A 73 -2.68 -13.69 1.39
C ALA A 73 -3.83 -12.94 2.05
N ALA A 74 -4.51 -12.07 1.30
CA ALA A 74 -5.76 -11.47 1.72
C ALA A 74 -6.82 -12.57 1.98
N PRO A 75 -7.66 -12.45 3.02
CA PRO A 75 -8.74 -13.40 3.30
C PRO A 75 -9.86 -13.37 2.25
N GLY A 76 -9.90 -12.34 1.41
CA GLY A 76 -10.82 -12.16 0.29
C GLY A 76 -10.66 -10.77 -0.35
N PRO A 77 -11.46 -10.43 -1.37
CA PRO A 77 -11.48 -9.09 -1.94
C PRO A 77 -11.91 -8.07 -0.88
N HIS A 78 -11.15 -6.99 -0.75
CA HIS A 78 -11.48 -5.86 0.10
C HIS A 78 -11.61 -4.59 -0.74
N PHE A 79 -12.58 -3.74 -0.42
CA PHE A 79 -12.84 -2.50 -1.16
C PHE A 79 -12.77 -1.28 -0.25
N LEU A 80 -12.28 -0.15 -0.76
CA LEU A 80 -12.22 1.09 0.01
C LEU A 80 -13.59 1.59 0.47
N SER A 81 -14.67 1.29 -0.27
CA SER A 81 -16.05 1.62 0.13
C SER A 81 -16.46 0.97 1.45
N GLU A 82 -15.98 -0.24 1.73
CA GLU A 82 -16.24 -0.97 2.98
C GLU A 82 -15.57 -0.28 4.18
N LEU A 83 -14.42 0.35 3.94
CA LEU A 83 -13.69 1.13 4.94
C LEU A 83 -14.29 2.53 5.13
N ALA A 84 -14.84 3.12 4.06
CA ALA A 84 -15.33 4.51 4.05
C ALA A 84 -16.61 4.70 4.88
N GLY A 85 -17.38 3.63 5.10
CA GLY A 85 -18.55 3.64 5.97
C GLY A 85 -18.23 3.79 7.47
N ALA A 86 -16.96 3.62 7.88
CA ALA A 86 -16.56 3.60 9.29
C ALA A 86 -15.77 4.84 9.74
N GLU A 87 -14.93 5.45 8.90
CA GLU A 87 -14.14 6.64 9.24
C GLU A 87 -13.80 7.50 8.01
N ARG A 88 -13.37 8.75 8.26
CA ARG A 88 -12.98 9.72 7.23
C ARG A 88 -11.65 9.29 6.57
N ILE A 89 -11.73 8.43 5.56
CA ILE A 89 -10.56 7.97 4.79
C ILE A 89 -9.87 9.17 4.13
N GLN A 90 -8.57 9.29 4.37
CA GLN A 90 -7.70 10.19 3.63
C GLN A 90 -7.05 9.41 2.49
N THR A 91 -7.40 9.72 1.24
CA THR A 91 -6.76 9.11 0.08
C THR A 91 -5.63 10.00 -0.43
N LEU A 92 -4.52 9.39 -0.82
CA LEU A 92 -3.50 10.07 -1.62
C LEU A 92 -3.78 9.78 -3.10
N GLY A 93 -4.01 10.83 -3.88
CA GLY A 93 -4.44 10.73 -5.29
C GLY A 93 -5.95 10.93 -5.49
N ARG A 94 -6.36 11.10 -6.75
CA ARG A 94 -7.78 11.21 -7.11
C ARG A 94 -8.41 9.84 -7.19
N TRP A 95 -9.47 9.64 -6.43
CA TRP A 95 -10.37 8.51 -6.60
C TRP A 95 -11.25 8.71 -7.84
N GLY A 96 -11.51 7.64 -8.61
CA GLY A 96 -12.52 7.66 -9.65
C GLY A 96 -13.90 7.87 -9.03
N THR A 97 -14.71 8.77 -9.56
CA THR A 97 -16.11 8.90 -9.12
C THR A 97 -16.80 7.55 -9.28
N PRO A 98 -17.43 6.99 -8.23
CA PRO A 98 -18.30 5.83 -8.43
C PRO A 98 -19.36 6.24 -9.45
N ALA A 99 -19.51 5.42 -10.49
CA ALA A 99 -20.58 5.57 -11.48
C ALA A 99 -21.94 5.28 -10.84
#